data_AF-A0A3E2VVJ0-F1
#
_entry.id   AF-A0A3E2VVJ0-F1
#
_cell.length_a   1.000
_cell.length_b   1.000
_cell.length_c   1.000
_cell.angle_alpha   90.00
_cell.angle_beta   90.00
_cell.angle_gamma   90.00
#
_symmetry.space_group_name_H-M   'P 1'
#
loop_
_entity.id
_entity.type
_entity.pdbx_description
1 polymer ?
#
loop_
_entity_poly.entity_id
_entity_poly.type
_entity_poly.pdbx_seq_one_letter_code
_entity_poly.pdbx_strand_id
1 'polypeptide(L)'
;MNDITAVFLCELAAESGRAELFQLLQQELCRWLDACCPVRTGGVRAVSPQAVQLHTALQQLHDRAGQIDTREKLQWFREQMKQYTSKWNQLRGQTSQAVLHSWVPPLEALHFLTQKELVHETAAIRQQVQIQLYRLLVLGGASAVQGMEPPPADSTAERLLDFYWSGLLPRLQRLTLQQLQQEWAVELRDEARFGTSLQLPTYLLRQPMKLQSSTAPGHYQSMSRTGGVWYQGRGLLTNIRPAEIGRALREGFVSGCCVTDLDRAELLDADPRHVLEEVFPGRFYALDPYSYFSVASYALNSRVTAQRLARGRCLLCGTSTLKEGSRLCRSCFSNLAQKSQ
;
A
#
# COMPACT_ATOMS: atom_id res chain seq x y z
N MET A 1 -6.39 -4.04 -45.50
CA MET A 1 -6.86 -3.34 -46.71
C MET A 1 -5.77 -2.36 -47.16
N ASN A 2 -5.53 -2.21 -48.46
CA ASN A 2 -4.66 -1.16 -48.99
C ASN A 2 -5.46 0.16 -49.04
N ASP A 3 -4.85 1.28 -48.65
CA ASP A 3 -5.46 2.62 -48.63
C ASP A 3 -6.12 2.99 -49.97
N ILE A 4 -5.56 2.49 -51.07
CA ILE A 4 -6.07 2.70 -52.43
C ILE A 4 -7.48 2.12 -52.60
N THR A 5 -7.76 0.96 -52.00
CA THR A 5 -9.05 0.28 -52.09
C THR A 5 -10.15 1.04 -51.36
N ALA A 6 -9.85 1.61 -50.19
CA ALA A 6 -10.82 2.38 -49.40
C ALA A 6 -11.19 3.71 -50.09
N VAL A 7 -10.20 4.40 -50.64
CA VAL A 7 -10.41 5.66 -51.38
C VAL A 7 -11.21 5.40 -52.65
N PHE A 8 -10.83 4.38 -53.43
CA PHE A 8 -11.54 4.00 -54.64
C PHE A 8 -13.01 3.65 -54.39
N LEU A 9 -13.30 2.83 -53.36
CA LEU A 9 -14.66 2.46 -53.01
C LEU A 9 -15.49 3.67 -52.56
N CYS A 10 -14.89 4.61 -51.82
CA CYS A 10 -15.57 5.82 -51.38
C CYS A 10 -15.89 6.77 -52.55
N GLU A 11 -14.94 6.98 -53.46
CA GLU A 11 -15.15 7.82 -54.65
C GLU A 11 -16.19 7.19 -55.59
N LEU A 12 -16.10 5.87 -55.84
CA LEU A 12 -17.05 5.14 -56.67
C LEU A 12 -18.47 5.14 -56.06
N ALA A 13 -18.59 5.00 -54.74
CA ALA A 13 -19.89 5.07 -54.06
C ALA A 13 -20.51 6.47 -54.13
N ALA A 14 -19.69 7.51 -53.94
CA ALA A 14 -20.13 8.90 -54.03
C ALA A 14 -20.58 9.30 -55.44
N GLU A 15 -19.88 8.85 -56.48
CA GLU A 15 -20.24 9.14 -57.88
C GLU A 15 -21.45 8.34 -58.37
N SER A 16 -21.56 7.07 -57.95
CA SER A 16 -22.62 6.18 -58.44
C SER A 16 -23.94 6.25 -57.65
N GLY A 17 -23.91 6.78 -56.43
CA GLY A 17 -25.07 6.83 -55.52
C GLY A 17 -25.56 5.45 -55.04
N ARG A 18 -24.81 4.36 -55.30
CA ARG A 18 -25.23 3.00 -54.96
C ARG A 18 -24.95 2.69 -53.49
N ALA A 19 -26.01 2.42 -52.73
CA ALA A 19 -25.93 2.06 -51.31
C ALA A 19 -25.07 0.81 -51.03
N GLU A 20 -25.02 -0.13 -51.98
CA GLU A 20 -24.24 -1.38 -51.88
C GLU A 20 -22.73 -1.12 -51.76
N LEU A 21 -22.22 -0.08 -52.41
CA LEU A 21 -20.80 0.27 -52.36
C LEU A 21 -20.42 0.91 -51.02
N PHE A 22 -21.32 1.70 -50.43
CA PHE A 22 -21.15 2.21 -49.06
C PHE A 22 -21.20 1.08 -48.03
N GLN A 23 -22.07 0.08 -48.22
CA GLN A 23 -22.08 -1.12 -47.36
C GLN A 23 -20.79 -1.93 -47.48
N LEU A 24 -20.25 -2.09 -48.70
CA LEU A 24 -18.97 -2.78 -48.90
C LEU A 24 -17.81 -2.01 -48.26
N LEU A 25 -17.75 -0.69 -48.43
CA LEU A 25 -16.77 0.18 -47.79
C LEU A 25 -16.84 0.04 -46.26
N GLN A 26 -18.04 0.08 -45.67
CA GLN A 26 -18.25 -0.12 -44.25
C GLN A 26 -17.70 -1.47 -43.78
N GLN A 27 -18.07 -2.57 -44.46
CA GLN A 27 -17.61 -3.91 -44.08
C GLN A 27 -16.08 -4.02 -44.10
N GLU A 28 -15.43 -3.44 -45.10
CA GLU A 28 -13.97 -3.48 -45.21
C GLU A 28 -13.26 -2.60 -44.17
N LEU A 29 -13.81 -1.42 -43.85
CA LEU A 29 -13.28 -0.57 -42.77
C LEU A 29 -13.43 -1.24 -41.40
N CYS A 30 -14.58 -1.88 -41.14
CA CYS A 30 -14.80 -2.65 -39.91
C CYS A 30 -13.86 -3.85 -39.81
N ARG A 31 -13.66 -4.59 -40.91
CA ARG A 31 -12.68 -5.70 -40.96
C ARG A 31 -11.26 -5.21 -40.69
N TRP A 32 -10.88 -4.07 -41.24
CA TRP A 32 -9.56 -3.49 -41.01
C TRP A 32 -9.36 -3.08 -39.54
N LEU A 33 -10.38 -2.44 -38.95
CA LEU A 33 -10.45 -2.15 -37.51
C LEU A 33 -10.24 -3.40 -36.67
N ASP A 34 -11.01 -4.46 -36.92
CA ASP A 34 -10.95 -5.70 -36.15
C ASP A 34 -9.61 -6.44 -36.31
N ALA A 35 -8.98 -6.35 -37.49
CA ALA A 35 -7.66 -6.95 -37.74
C ALA A 35 -6.54 -6.20 -37.01
N CYS A 36 -6.61 -4.86 -36.94
CA CYS A 36 -5.61 -4.05 -36.25
C CYS A 36 -5.80 -4.05 -34.73
N CYS A 37 -7.05 -4.09 -34.29
CA CYS A 37 -7.44 -4.03 -32.88
C CYS A 37 -8.55 -5.07 -32.65
N PRO A 38 -8.24 -6.31 -32.20
CA PRO A 38 -9.22 -7.38 -31.98
C PRO A 38 -10.04 -7.17 -30.70
N VAL A 39 -10.61 -5.98 -30.57
CA VAL A 39 -11.29 -5.50 -29.36
C VAL A 39 -12.70 -6.08 -29.25
N ARG A 40 -13.34 -6.36 -30.39
CA ARG A 40 -14.72 -6.87 -30.47
C ARG A 40 -14.83 -8.38 -30.54
N THR A 41 -13.76 -9.10 -30.88
CA THR A 41 -13.79 -10.57 -31.07
C THR A 41 -13.85 -11.36 -29.75
N GLY A 42 -14.10 -10.69 -28.62
CA GLY A 42 -14.26 -11.30 -27.30
C GLY A 42 -12.97 -11.88 -26.69
N GLY A 43 -11.85 -11.81 -27.42
CA GLY A 43 -10.59 -12.42 -27.01
C GLY A 43 -9.73 -11.57 -26.07
N VAL A 44 -9.96 -10.24 -26.01
CA VAL A 44 -9.13 -9.28 -25.26
C VAL A 44 -10.00 -8.36 -24.41
N ARG A 45 -9.68 -8.24 -23.13
CA ARG A 45 -10.33 -7.36 -22.15
C ARG A 45 -9.47 -6.13 -21.88
N ALA A 46 -10.11 -4.97 -21.84
CA ALA A 46 -9.52 -3.72 -21.37
C ALA A 46 -9.61 -3.67 -19.85
N VAL A 47 -8.48 -3.57 -19.15
CA VAL A 47 -8.42 -3.68 -17.68
C VAL A 47 -7.88 -2.44 -16.97
N SER A 48 -7.37 -1.46 -17.71
CA SER A 48 -6.95 -0.16 -17.16
C SER A 48 -7.85 0.97 -17.67
N PRO A 49 -7.93 2.11 -16.97
CA PRO A 49 -8.70 3.27 -17.44
C PRO A 49 -8.31 3.72 -18.85
N GLN A 50 -7.01 3.72 -19.18
CA GLN A 50 -6.52 4.10 -20.50
C GLN A 50 -6.94 3.11 -21.59
N ALA A 51 -6.95 1.82 -21.26
CA ALA A 51 -7.42 0.77 -22.16
C ALA A 51 -8.94 0.84 -22.37
N VAL A 52 -9.72 1.12 -21.33
CA VAL A 52 -11.17 1.29 -21.42
C VAL A 52 -11.53 2.50 -22.28
N GLN A 53 -10.81 3.61 -22.11
CA GLN A 53 -10.98 4.80 -22.97
C GLN A 53 -10.67 4.48 -24.44
N LEU A 54 -9.55 3.78 -24.71
CA LEU A 54 -9.18 3.38 -26.06
C LEU A 54 -10.20 2.40 -26.66
N HIS A 55 -10.66 1.43 -25.87
CA HIS A 55 -11.69 0.46 -26.25
C HIS A 55 -12.98 1.19 -26.67
N THR A 56 -13.45 2.13 -25.84
CA THR A 56 -14.64 2.94 -26.12
C THR A 56 -14.47 3.77 -27.39
N ALA A 57 -13.30 4.40 -27.58
CA ALA A 57 -13.00 5.20 -28.77
C ALA A 57 -12.96 4.34 -30.05
N LEU A 58 -12.38 3.14 -29.99
CA LEU A 58 -12.38 2.18 -31.10
C LEU A 58 -13.79 1.69 -31.44
N GLN A 59 -14.64 1.50 -30.43
CA GLN A 59 -16.03 1.10 -30.61
C GLN A 59 -16.85 2.21 -31.29
N GLN A 60 -16.68 3.46 -30.85
CA GLN A 60 -17.28 4.63 -31.51
C GLN A 60 -16.77 4.82 -32.94
N LEU A 61 -15.49 4.57 -33.19
CA LEU A 61 -14.91 4.63 -34.53
C LEU A 61 -15.52 3.55 -35.45
N HIS A 62 -15.71 2.34 -34.93
CA HIS A 62 -16.42 1.28 -35.65
C HIS A 62 -17.85 1.69 -35.99
N ASP A 63 -18.60 2.27 -35.06
CA ASP A 63 -19.98 2.72 -35.33
C ASP A 63 -20.02 3.84 -36.37
N ARG A 64 -19.02 4.73 -36.38
CA ARG A 64 -18.86 5.78 -37.39
C ARG A 64 -18.45 5.26 -38.77
N ALA A 65 -17.92 4.05 -38.90
CA ALA A 65 -17.55 3.48 -40.20
C ALA A 65 -18.75 3.41 -41.16
N GLY A 66 -19.96 3.19 -40.63
CA GLY A 66 -21.20 3.17 -41.42
C GLY A 66 -21.74 4.55 -41.84
N GLN A 67 -21.09 5.63 -41.41
CA GLN A 67 -21.48 7.02 -41.71
C GLN A 67 -20.55 7.69 -42.74
N ILE A 68 -19.61 6.91 -43.29
CA ILE A 68 -18.61 7.40 -44.25
C ILE A 68 -19.23 7.40 -45.64
N ASP A 69 -19.57 8.60 -46.09
CA ASP A 69 -20.14 8.89 -47.40
C ASP A 69 -19.27 9.86 -48.23
N THR A 70 -18.26 10.48 -47.61
CA THR A 70 -17.39 11.48 -48.24
C THR A 70 -15.91 11.19 -48.01
N ARG A 71 -15.08 11.72 -48.90
CA ARG A 71 -13.61 11.62 -48.81
C ARG A 71 -13.06 12.26 -47.54
N GLU A 72 -13.64 13.36 -47.08
CA GLU A 72 -13.24 14.04 -45.85
C GLU A 72 -13.49 13.16 -44.62
N LYS A 73 -14.67 12.52 -44.54
CA LYS A 73 -14.99 11.58 -43.46
C LYS A 73 -14.08 10.35 -43.50
N LEU A 74 -13.76 9.84 -44.69
CA LEU A 74 -12.79 8.74 -44.86
C LEU A 74 -11.39 9.14 -44.39
N GLN A 75 -10.92 10.35 -44.73
CA GLN A 75 -9.62 10.83 -44.29
C GLN A 75 -9.56 10.98 -42.77
N TRP A 76 -10.58 11.59 -42.17
CA TRP A 76 -10.71 11.67 -40.71
C TRP A 76 -10.68 10.28 -40.06
N PHE A 77 -11.44 9.32 -40.60
CA PHE A 77 -11.46 7.94 -40.10
C PHE A 77 -10.06 7.31 -40.14
N ARG A 78 -9.30 7.50 -41.23
CA ARG A 78 -7.93 6.98 -41.37
C ARG A 78 -6.97 7.60 -40.36
N GLU A 79 -7.08 8.89 -40.08
CA GLU A 79 -6.27 9.56 -39.07
C GLU A 79 -6.55 9.01 -37.67
N GLN A 80 -7.82 8.85 -37.29
CA GLN A 80 -8.20 8.25 -36.02
C GLN A 80 -7.74 6.79 -35.92
N MET A 81 -7.89 6.01 -37.00
CA MET A 81 -7.40 4.64 -37.09
C MET A 81 -5.91 4.52 -36.79
N LYS A 82 -5.10 5.36 -37.44
CA LYS A 82 -3.64 5.37 -37.25
C LYS A 82 -3.28 5.73 -35.81
N GLN A 83 -3.94 6.74 -35.24
CA GLN A 83 -3.73 7.15 -33.87
C GLN A 83 -4.09 6.04 -32.86
N TYR A 84 -5.27 5.44 -32.99
CA TYR A 84 -5.73 4.41 -32.07
C TYR A 84 -4.95 3.10 -32.21
N THR A 85 -4.58 2.70 -33.43
CA THR A 85 -3.73 1.52 -33.65
C THR A 85 -2.34 1.71 -33.04
N SER A 86 -1.75 2.91 -33.17
CA SER A 86 -0.48 3.23 -32.52
C SER A 86 -0.57 3.12 -31.00
N LYS A 87 -1.64 3.69 -30.40
CA LYS A 87 -1.89 3.62 -28.95
C LYS A 87 -2.18 2.18 -28.49
N TRP A 88 -2.91 1.40 -29.28
CA TRP A 88 -3.16 -0.02 -29.02
C TRP A 88 -1.85 -0.82 -28.95
N ASN A 89 -0.99 -0.68 -29.97
CA ASN A 89 0.30 -1.36 -30.01
C ASN A 89 1.20 -0.96 -28.84
N GLN A 90 1.19 0.32 -28.44
CA GLN A 90 1.90 0.80 -27.27
C GLN A 90 1.42 0.13 -25.98
N LEU A 91 0.12 0.24 -25.68
CA LEU A 91 -0.46 -0.30 -24.43
C LEU A 91 -0.35 -1.83 -24.37
N ARG A 92 -0.57 -2.52 -25.49
CA ARG A 92 -0.41 -3.98 -25.57
C ARG A 92 1.06 -4.38 -25.41
N GLY A 93 1.99 -3.63 -25.99
CA GLY A 93 3.43 -3.83 -25.80
C GLY A 93 3.84 -3.72 -24.33
N GLN A 94 3.33 -2.70 -23.62
CA GLN A 94 3.56 -2.54 -22.18
C GLN A 94 3.03 -3.72 -21.36
N THR A 95 1.81 -4.19 -21.66
CA THR A 95 1.25 -5.37 -20.97
C THR A 95 2.04 -6.63 -21.25
N SER A 96 2.41 -6.89 -22.51
CA SER A 96 3.23 -8.05 -22.88
C SER A 96 4.59 -8.02 -22.16
N GLN A 97 5.25 -6.86 -22.09
CA GLN A 97 6.50 -6.73 -21.35
C GLN A 97 6.33 -6.98 -19.85
N ALA A 98 5.28 -6.44 -19.23
CA ALA A 98 5.02 -6.62 -17.81
C ALA A 98 4.78 -8.10 -17.43
N VAL A 99 4.00 -8.81 -18.25
CA VAL A 99 3.69 -10.23 -18.06
C VAL A 99 4.92 -11.11 -18.29
N LEU A 100 5.74 -10.82 -19.30
CA LEU A 100 6.92 -11.63 -19.63
C LEU A 100 8.08 -11.49 -18.64
N HIS A 101 8.25 -10.30 -18.03
CA HIS A 101 9.46 -9.97 -17.28
C HIS A 101 9.28 -9.95 -15.75
N SER A 102 8.07 -10.16 -15.23
CA SER A 102 7.83 -10.15 -13.80
C SER A 102 6.95 -11.31 -13.36
N TRP A 103 7.38 -12.00 -12.31
CA TRP A 103 6.54 -12.98 -11.61
C TRP A 103 5.29 -12.33 -10.97
N VAL A 104 5.38 -11.04 -10.63
CA VAL A 104 4.24 -10.24 -10.16
C VAL A 104 4.21 -8.94 -10.97
N PRO A 105 3.39 -8.85 -12.03
CA PRO A 105 3.38 -7.67 -12.88
C PRO A 105 2.86 -6.44 -12.11
N PRO A 106 3.45 -5.25 -12.33
CA PRO A 106 2.86 -4.01 -11.83
C PRO A 106 1.50 -3.81 -12.51
N LEU A 107 0.43 -3.68 -11.72
CA LEU A 107 -0.94 -3.59 -12.24
C LEU A 107 -1.12 -2.36 -13.14
N GLU A 108 -0.35 -1.30 -12.89
CA GLU A 108 -0.34 -0.08 -13.67
C GLU A 108 0.11 -0.27 -15.13
N ALA A 109 0.87 -1.34 -15.42
CA ALA A 109 1.33 -1.69 -16.76
C ALA A 109 0.40 -2.69 -17.48
N LEU A 110 -0.62 -3.21 -16.79
CA LEU A 110 -1.62 -4.11 -17.36
C LEU A 110 -2.75 -3.28 -17.97
N HIS A 111 -2.90 -3.35 -19.29
CA HIS A 111 -3.86 -2.56 -20.05
C HIS A 111 -4.86 -3.44 -20.80
N PHE A 112 -4.35 -4.42 -21.56
CA PHE A 112 -5.16 -5.35 -22.33
C PHE A 112 -4.73 -6.78 -22.02
N LEU A 113 -5.66 -7.63 -21.58
CA LEU A 113 -5.40 -9.03 -21.27
C LEU A 113 -6.35 -9.93 -22.04
N THR A 114 -5.83 -11.03 -22.60
CA THR A 114 -6.68 -12.08 -23.17
C THR A 114 -7.39 -12.88 -22.09
N GLN A 115 -8.45 -13.61 -22.43
CA GLN A 115 -9.12 -14.49 -21.45
C GLN A 115 -8.16 -15.53 -20.86
N LYS A 116 -7.23 -16.05 -21.66
CA LYS A 116 -6.20 -17.00 -21.21
C LYS A 116 -5.23 -16.34 -20.23
N GLU A 117 -4.76 -15.12 -20.54
CA GLU A 117 -3.90 -14.34 -19.66
C GLU A 117 -4.60 -13.99 -18.35
N LEU A 118 -5.88 -13.60 -18.37
CA LEU A 118 -6.64 -13.32 -17.15
C LEU A 118 -6.67 -14.50 -16.19
N VAL A 119 -6.97 -15.70 -16.71
CA VAL A 119 -7.00 -16.92 -15.90
C VAL A 119 -5.60 -17.26 -15.38
N HIS A 120 -4.58 -17.17 -16.22
CA HIS A 120 -3.20 -17.47 -15.84
C HIS A 120 -2.65 -16.50 -14.78
N GLU A 121 -2.91 -15.20 -14.93
CA GLU A 121 -2.36 -14.13 -14.10
C GLU A 121 -3.17 -13.85 -12.83
N THR A 122 -4.32 -14.49 -12.63
CA THR A 122 -5.22 -14.19 -11.49
C THR A 122 -4.49 -14.26 -10.15
N ALA A 123 -3.62 -15.25 -9.95
CA ALA A 123 -2.86 -15.40 -8.71
C ALA A 123 -1.85 -14.27 -8.51
N ALA A 124 -1.14 -13.87 -9.56
CA ALA A 124 -0.16 -12.80 -9.52
C ALA A 124 -0.82 -11.44 -9.29
N ILE A 125 -1.96 -11.18 -9.96
CA ILE A 125 -2.78 -9.99 -9.74
C ILE A 125 -3.24 -9.91 -8.29
N ARG A 126 -3.75 -11.02 -7.72
CA ARG A 126 -4.17 -11.09 -6.33
C ARG A 126 -3.02 -10.75 -5.39
N GLN A 127 -1.85 -11.35 -5.61
CA GLN A 127 -0.67 -11.09 -4.81
C GLN A 127 -0.28 -9.61 -4.87
N GLN A 128 -0.34 -8.99 -6.04
CA GLN A 128 -0.04 -7.57 -6.16
C GLN A 128 -1.06 -6.68 -5.45
N VAL A 129 -2.36 -6.99 -5.56
CA VAL A 129 -3.41 -6.28 -4.80
C VAL A 129 -3.16 -6.39 -3.29
N GLN A 130 -2.81 -7.57 -2.80
CA GLN A 130 -2.47 -7.82 -1.40
C GLN A 130 -1.25 -7.01 -0.94
N ILE A 131 -0.19 -6.97 -1.75
CA ILE A 131 1.02 -6.16 -1.47
C ILE A 131 0.67 -4.68 -1.39
N GLN A 132 -0.10 -4.17 -2.35
CA GLN A 132 -0.46 -2.75 -2.41
C GLN A 132 -1.43 -2.36 -1.28
N LEU A 133 -2.36 -3.24 -0.91
CA LEU A 133 -3.27 -3.02 0.21
C LEU A 133 -2.51 -3.05 1.55
N TYR A 134 -1.57 -3.98 1.71
CA TYR A 134 -0.67 -4.00 2.86
C TYR A 134 0.16 -2.72 2.97
N ARG A 135 0.71 -2.25 1.85
CA ARG A 135 1.45 -0.99 1.77
C ARG A 135 0.57 0.21 2.17
N LEU A 136 -0.68 0.25 1.74
CA LEU A 136 -1.63 1.28 2.14
C LEU A 136 -1.87 1.28 3.65
N LEU A 137 -2.12 0.12 4.27
CA LEU A 137 -2.30 0.02 5.72
C LEU A 137 -1.06 0.50 6.47
N VAL A 138 0.10 -0.01 6.09
CA VAL A 138 1.33 0.20 6.85
C VAL A 138 1.86 1.62 6.75
N LEU A 139 1.72 2.27 5.60
CA LEU A 139 2.18 3.66 5.40
C LEU A 139 1.09 4.69 5.73
N GLY A 140 -0.18 4.33 5.55
CA GLY A 140 -1.32 5.22 5.73
C GLY A 140 -2.03 5.09 7.08
N GLY A 141 -1.77 4.03 7.85
CA GLY A 141 -2.46 3.75 9.11
C GLY A 141 -3.82 3.05 8.92
N ALA A 142 -4.47 2.76 10.05
CA ALA A 142 -5.79 2.12 10.07
C ALA A 142 -6.87 2.96 9.34
N SER A 143 -6.80 4.28 9.43
CA SER A 143 -7.73 5.20 8.75
C SER A 143 -7.64 5.11 7.23
N ALA A 144 -6.46 4.82 6.66
CA ALA A 144 -6.28 4.71 5.21
C ALA A 144 -7.03 3.51 4.61
N VAL A 145 -7.20 2.44 5.37
CA VAL A 145 -7.93 1.23 4.94
C VAL A 145 -9.37 1.16 5.48
N GLN A 146 -9.80 2.15 6.25
CA GLN A 146 -11.14 2.18 6.82
C GLN A 146 -12.21 2.15 5.71
N GLY A 147 -13.21 1.28 5.89
CA GLY A 147 -14.31 1.09 4.95
C GLY A 147 -13.91 0.42 3.62
N MET A 148 -12.70 -0.14 3.52
CA MET A 148 -12.34 -0.97 2.36
C MET A 148 -12.82 -2.40 2.57
N GLU A 149 -13.52 -2.94 1.59
CA GLU A 149 -13.90 -4.35 1.53
C GLU A 149 -13.00 -5.07 0.53
N PRO A 150 -11.94 -5.77 0.99
CA PRO A 150 -11.05 -6.47 0.08
C PRO A 150 -11.80 -7.62 -0.62
N PRO A 151 -11.57 -7.83 -1.93
CA PRO A 151 -12.21 -8.91 -2.66
C PRO A 151 -12.00 -10.28 -2.00
N PRO A 152 -13.01 -11.17 -2.01
CA PRO A 152 -12.88 -12.56 -1.56
C PRO A 152 -11.69 -13.32 -2.18
N ALA A 153 -11.21 -14.35 -1.49
CA ALA A 153 -10.04 -15.14 -1.89
C ALA A 153 -10.22 -15.91 -3.21
N ASP A 154 -11.46 -16.10 -3.66
CA ASP A 154 -11.89 -16.76 -4.90
C ASP A 154 -12.29 -15.75 -6.00
N SER A 155 -12.12 -14.45 -5.75
CA SER A 155 -12.47 -13.40 -6.74
C SER A 155 -11.75 -13.58 -8.07
N THR A 156 -12.43 -13.24 -9.17
CA THR A 156 -11.83 -13.24 -10.51
C THR A 156 -10.79 -12.13 -10.67
N ALA A 157 -9.93 -12.24 -11.70
CA ALA A 157 -8.95 -11.20 -12.04
C ALA A 157 -9.61 -9.84 -12.29
N GLU A 158 -10.76 -9.81 -12.97
CA GLU A 158 -11.48 -8.58 -13.26
C GLU A 158 -11.91 -7.87 -11.99
N ARG A 159 -12.52 -8.59 -11.04
CA ARG A 159 -12.94 -8.00 -9.75
C ARG A 159 -11.75 -7.48 -8.94
N LEU A 160 -10.59 -8.15 -9.02
CA LEU A 160 -9.36 -7.69 -8.38
C LEU A 160 -8.82 -6.41 -9.02
N LEU A 161 -8.81 -6.34 -10.36
CA LEU A 161 -8.37 -5.16 -11.11
C LEU A 161 -9.32 -3.98 -10.90
N ASP A 162 -10.63 -4.20 -10.92
CA ASP A 162 -11.64 -3.18 -10.64
C ASP A 162 -11.45 -2.60 -9.23
N PHE A 163 -11.27 -3.47 -8.23
CA PHE A 163 -10.97 -3.04 -6.86
C PHE A 163 -9.67 -2.24 -6.78
N TYR A 164 -8.64 -2.68 -7.49
CA TYR A 164 -7.36 -1.99 -7.52
C TYR A 164 -7.49 -0.58 -8.11
N TRP A 165 -8.08 -0.44 -9.30
CA TRP A 165 -8.17 0.83 -10.01
C TRP A 165 -9.14 1.81 -9.38
N SER A 166 -10.31 1.33 -8.94
CA SER A 166 -11.37 2.20 -8.43
C SER A 166 -11.26 2.48 -6.93
N GLY A 167 -10.73 1.54 -6.15
CA GLY A 167 -10.70 1.61 -4.69
C GLY A 167 -9.32 1.85 -4.11
N LEU A 168 -8.35 1.01 -4.47
CA LEU A 168 -7.03 0.97 -3.82
C LEU A 168 -6.06 2.04 -4.34
N LEU A 169 -5.89 2.15 -5.65
CA LEU A 169 -4.94 3.10 -6.26
C LEU A 169 -5.24 4.56 -5.87
N PRO A 170 -6.50 5.06 -5.90
CA PRO A 170 -6.77 6.43 -5.47
C PRO A 170 -6.40 6.70 -4.01
N ARG A 171 -6.50 5.69 -3.13
CA ARG A 171 -6.08 5.82 -1.72
C ARG A 171 -4.55 5.81 -1.59
N LEU A 172 -3.86 4.98 -2.36
CA LEU A 172 -2.39 4.98 -2.43
C LEU A 172 -1.84 6.32 -2.92
N GLN A 173 -2.49 6.94 -3.91
CA GLN A 173 -2.11 8.24 -4.46
C GLN A 173 -2.31 9.41 -3.48
N ARG A 174 -3.14 9.24 -2.44
CA ARG A 174 -3.34 10.24 -1.37
C ARG A 174 -2.26 10.17 -0.28
N LEU A 175 -1.40 9.15 -0.29
CA LEU A 175 -0.29 9.08 0.67
C LEU A 175 0.67 10.25 0.44
N THR A 176 0.97 10.99 1.51
CA THR A 176 1.89 12.13 1.43
C THR A 176 3.34 11.65 1.27
N LEU A 177 4.21 12.51 0.75
CA LEU A 177 5.66 12.22 0.68
C LEU A 177 6.22 11.87 2.07
N GLN A 178 5.72 12.52 3.12
CA GLN A 178 6.10 12.24 4.51
C GLN A 178 5.74 10.80 4.92
N GLN A 179 4.52 10.33 4.59
CA GLN A 179 4.11 8.94 4.86
C GLN A 179 4.94 7.94 4.05
N LEU A 180 5.27 8.26 2.80
CA LEU A 180 6.08 7.40 1.94
C LEU A 180 7.52 7.24 2.46
N GLN A 181 8.05 8.25 3.15
CA GLN A 181 9.39 8.26 3.74
C GLN A 181 9.38 7.92 5.24
N GLN A 182 8.24 7.49 5.79
CA GLN A 182 8.09 7.27 7.22
C GLN A 182 8.92 6.09 7.70
N GLU A 183 10.06 6.41 8.27
CA GLU A 183 10.93 5.51 9.01
C GLU A 183 10.92 5.92 10.47
N TRP A 184 11.00 4.94 11.36
CA TRP A 184 11.04 5.18 12.79
C TRP A 184 12.14 4.34 13.42
N ALA A 185 12.72 4.88 14.48
CA ALA A 185 13.68 4.19 15.32
C ALA A 185 13.42 4.57 16.77
N VAL A 186 13.60 3.62 17.67
CA VAL A 186 13.38 3.77 19.10
C VAL A 186 14.50 3.11 19.87
N GLU A 187 14.99 3.80 20.90
CA GLU A 187 16.07 3.35 21.78
C GLU A 187 15.58 3.35 23.24
N LEU A 188 15.85 2.29 23.99
CA LEU A 188 15.62 2.23 25.43
C LEU A 188 16.80 2.87 26.17
N ARG A 189 16.54 3.86 27.04
CA ARG A 189 17.53 4.51 27.90
C ARG A 189 16.96 4.91 29.25
N ASP A 190 17.79 4.95 30.28
CA ASP A 190 17.45 5.68 31.50
C ASP A 190 17.48 7.18 31.22
N GLU A 191 16.33 7.85 31.36
CA GLU A 191 16.22 9.31 31.24
C GLU A 191 15.98 9.98 32.58
N ALA A 192 16.63 11.13 32.75
CA ALA A 192 16.35 12.09 33.82
C ALA A 192 15.06 12.87 33.51
N ARG A 193 13.97 12.60 34.24
CA ARG A 193 12.69 13.30 34.03
C ARG A 193 12.48 14.47 35.00
N PHE A 194 11.72 15.49 34.55
CA PHE A 194 11.25 16.64 35.34
C PHE A 194 12.34 17.55 35.94
N GLY A 195 13.51 17.68 35.29
CA GLY A 195 14.62 18.45 35.83
C GLY A 195 15.18 17.89 37.15
N THR A 196 14.76 16.69 37.54
CA THR A 196 15.22 15.98 38.75
C THR A 196 16.19 14.86 38.36
N SER A 197 16.95 14.34 39.32
CA SER A 197 17.76 13.12 39.15
C SER A 197 16.91 11.84 39.06
N LEU A 198 15.61 11.93 38.72
CA LEU A 198 14.73 10.77 38.52
C LEU A 198 15.16 10.03 37.27
N GLN A 199 15.89 8.92 37.45
CA GLN A 199 16.31 8.05 36.36
C GLN A 199 15.25 6.96 36.18
N LEU A 200 14.57 6.98 35.04
CA LEU A 200 13.59 5.95 34.68
C LEU A 200 13.80 5.47 33.24
N PRO A 201 13.70 4.15 32.99
CA PRO A 201 13.90 3.60 31.66
C PRO A 201 12.76 4.02 30.73
N THR A 202 13.11 4.62 29.61
CA THR A 202 12.20 5.22 28.64
C THR A 202 12.61 4.83 27.23
N TYR A 203 11.62 4.46 26.41
CA TYR A 203 11.80 4.34 24.97
C TYR A 203 11.71 5.71 24.30
N LEU A 204 12.76 6.09 23.59
CA LEU A 204 12.89 7.40 22.96
C LEU A 204 12.89 7.28 21.45
N LEU A 205 12.10 8.12 20.77
CA LEU A 205 12.18 8.26 19.33
C LEU A 205 13.58 8.77 18.94
N ARG A 206 14.19 8.11 17.97
CA ARG A 206 15.48 8.44 17.39
C ARG A 206 15.35 8.62 15.88
N GLN A 207 16.30 9.36 15.31
CA GLN A 207 16.46 9.38 13.87
C GLN A 207 16.88 7.97 13.41
N PRO A 208 16.19 7.39 12.42
CA PRO A 208 16.62 6.15 11.78
C PRO A 208 18.05 6.28 11.27
N MET A 209 18.85 5.22 11.41
CA MET A 209 20.18 5.21 10.82
C MET A 209 20.07 5.23 9.30
N LYS A 210 20.85 6.07 8.62
CA LYS A 210 20.99 6.10 7.15
C LYS A 210 21.55 4.80 6.53
N LEU A 211 21.80 3.76 7.32
CA LEU A 211 22.04 2.43 6.74
C LEU A 211 20.84 2.12 5.86
N GLN A 212 21.10 1.72 4.60
CA GLN A 212 20.08 1.31 3.64
C GLN A 212 19.24 0.21 4.29
N SER A 213 18.20 0.57 5.04
CA SER A 213 17.38 -0.42 5.71
C SER A 213 16.55 -1.05 4.59
N SER A 214 16.88 -2.31 4.27
CA SER A 214 16.10 -3.15 3.37
C SER A 214 14.80 -3.63 4.03
N THR A 215 14.41 -3.02 5.16
CA THR A 215 13.27 -3.42 5.95
C THR A 215 11.99 -3.10 5.18
N ALA A 216 11.25 -4.15 4.85
CA ALA A 216 9.94 -4.00 4.23
C ALA A 216 9.02 -3.16 5.14
N PRO A 217 8.09 -2.38 4.57
CA PRO A 217 7.05 -1.74 5.36
C PRO A 217 6.39 -2.74 6.34
N GLY A 218 6.10 -2.30 7.56
CA GLY A 218 5.39 -3.05 8.58
C GLY A 218 6.30 -3.98 9.40
N HIS A 219 7.56 -4.05 8.99
CA HIS A 219 8.57 -4.85 9.66
C HIS A 219 9.51 -3.94 10.44
N TYR A 220 9.98 -4.46 11.56
CA TYR A 220 11.05 -3.85 12.32
C TYR A 220 12.19 -4.84 12.52
N GLN A 221 13.33 -4.30 12.89
CA GLN A 221 14.54 -5.04 13.23
C GLN A 221 15.00 -4.63 14.64
N SER A 222 15.23 -5.61 15.49
CA SER A 222 15.94 -5.42 16.76
C SER A 222 17.44 -5.32 16.48
N MET A 223 18.08 -4.33 17.08
CA MET A 223 19.51 -4.08 16.93
C MET A 223 20.15 -3.81 18.29
N SER A 224 21.41 -4.22 18.43
CA SER A 224 22.27 -3.82 19.54
C SER A 224 23.42 -2.99 18.99
N ARG A 225 23.34 -1.66 19.13
CA ARG A 225 24.34 -0.74 18.57
C ARG A 225 25.57 -0.61 19.48
N THR A 226 25.38 -0.77 20.78
CA THR A 226 26.40 -0.64 21.85
C THR A 226 26.06 -1.50 23.08
N GLY A 227 25.34 -2.61 22.91
CA GLY A 227 24.82 -3.39 24.05
C GLY A 227 23.48 -2.90 24.62
N GLY A 228 22.93 -1.81 24.08
CA GLY A 228 21.60 -1.29 24.42
C GLY A 228 20.51 -1.78 23.47
N VAL A 229 19.25 -1.56 23.86
CA VAL A 229 18.07 -2.05 23.14
C VAL A 229 17.52 -1.00 22.19
N TRP A 230 17.42 -1.39 20.92
CA TRP A 230 17.06 -0.53 19.82
C TRP A 230 16.14 -1.27 18.83
N TYR A 231 15.07 -0.61 18.40
CA TYR A 231 14.20 -1.08 17.32
C TYR A 231 14.12 -0.04 16.21
N GLN A 232 14.10 -0.47 14.95
CA GLN A 232 13.83 0.40 13.81
C GLN A 232 12.96 -0.28 12.78
N GLY A 233 12.16 0.48 12.03
CA GLY A 233 11.28 -0.05 11.00
C GLY A 233 10.67 1.04 10.12
N ARG A 234 9.79 0.60 9.20
CA ARG A 234 9.08 1.47 8.26
C ARG A 234 7.57 1.27 8.39
N GLY A 235 6.80 2.35 8.52
CA GLY A 235 5.35 2.28 8.75
C GLY A 235 4.96 1.77 10.14
N LEU A 236 3.95 0.90 10.24
CA LEU A 236 3.42 0.40 11.53
C LEU A 236 4.21 -0.80 12.12
N LEU A 237 4.03 -1.06 13.41
CA LEU A 237 4.34 -2.34 14.05
C LEU A 237 3.19 -3.32 13.77
N THR A 238 3.43 -4.39 13.00
CA THR A 238 2.36 -5.33 12.63
C THR A 238 2.83 -6.78 12.51
N ASN A 239 1.93 -7.73 12.79
CA ASN A 239 2.07 -9.15 12.44
C ASN A 239 1.34 -9.52 11.13
N ILE A 240 0.62 -8.59 10.50
CA ILE A 240 -0.13 -8.84 9.28
C ILE A 240 0.87 -9.04 8.13
N ARG A 241 0.75 -10.15 7.42
CA ARG A 241 1.48 -10.39 6.17
C ARG A 241 0.66 -9.93 4.96
N PRO A 242 1.29 -9.61 3.81
CA PRO A 242 0.55 -9.26 2.60
C PRO A 242 -0.55 -10.26 2.24
N ALA A 243 -0.27 -11.57 2.30
CA ALA A 243 -1.25 -12.60 1.99
C ALA A 243 -2.47 -12.62 2.95
N GLU A 244 -2.31 -12.09 4.16
CA GLU A 244 -3.31 -12.14 5.23
C GLU A 244 -4.11 -10.84 5.35
N ILE A 245 -3.71 -9.77 4.66
CA ILE A 245 -4.33 -8.44 4.78
C ILE A 245 -5.85 -8.49 4.53
N GLY A 246 -6.30 -9.30 3.57
CA GLY A 246 -7.72 -9.45 3.28
C GLY A 246 -8.50 -10.08 4.44
N ARG A 247 -7.89 -11.04 5.16
CA ARG A 247 -8.45 -11.64 6.36
C ARG A 247 -8.45 -10.63 7.51
N ALA A 248 -7.33 -9.95 7.73
CA ALA A 248 -7.18 -8.94 8.78
C ALA A 248 -8.18 -7.78 8.67
N LEU A 249 -8.49 -7.30 7.45
CA LEU A 249 -9.50 -6.26 7.29
C LEU A 249 -10.93 -6.74 7.60
N ARG A 250 -11.24 -8.02 7.34
CA ARG A 250 -12.57 -8.59 7.61
C ARG A 250 -12.78 -8.94 9.08
N GLU A 251 -11.78 -9.56 9.70
CA GLU A 251 -11.81 -9.96 11.11
C GLU A 251 -11.55 -8.76 12.04
N GLY A 252 -10.96 -7.69 11.50
CA GLY A 252 -10.47 -6.56 12.26
C GLY A 252 -9.06 -6.82 12.81
N PHE A 253 -8.37 -5.72 13.11
CA PHE A 253 -7.04 -5.74 13.72
C PHE A 253 -6.96 -4.68 14.81
N VAL A 254 -6.08 -4.91 15.78
CA VAL A 254 -5.82 -3.98 16.88
C VAL A 254 -4.99 -2.81 16.36
N SER A 255 -5.47 -1.58 16.54
CA SER A 255 -4.79 -0.35 16.11
C SER A 255 -4.31 0.54 17.26
N GLY A 256 -4.52 0.12 18.52
CA GLY A 256 -4.07 0.82 19.72
C GLY A 256 -3.70 -0.16 20.82
N CYS A 257 -2.89 0.31 21.77
CA CYS A 257 -2.46 -0.44 22.95
C CYS A 257 -2.58 0.47 24.17
N CYS A 258 -2.96 -0.08 25.32
CA CYS A 258 -3.07 0.65 26.58
C CYS A 258 -2.17 0.05 27.67
N VAL A 259 -2.00 0.79 28.77
CA VAL A 259 -1.06 0.41 29.84
C VAL A 259 -1.42 -0.95 30.43
N THR A 260 -2.72 -1.21 30.65
CA THR A 260 -3.20 -2.48 31.22
C THR A 260 -2.89 -3.68 30.34
N ASP A 261 -2.76 -3.47 29.03
CA ASP A 261 -2.37 -4.52 28.09
C ASP A 261 -0.91 -4.95 28.35
N LEU A 262 -0.04 -3.98 28.66
CA LEU A 262 1.40 -4.20 28.86
C LEU A 262 1.80 -4.43 30.33
N ASP A 263 0.86 -4.29 31.27
CA ASP A 263 1.12 -4.36 32.71
C ASP A 263 1.67 -5.72 33.17
N ARG A 264 1.48 -6.78 32.38
CA ARG A 264 1.99 -8.14 32.67
C ARG A 264 3.11 -8.66 31.77
N ALA A 265 3.29 -8.07 30.59
CA ALA A 265 4.29 -8.54 29.62
C ALA A 265 5.72 -8.16 30.03
N GLU A 266 6.72 -9.00 29.78
CA GLU A 266 8.11 -8.60 29.97
C GLU A 266 8.49 -7.55 28.90
N LEU A 267 8.86 -6.33 29.32
CA LEU A 267 9.12 -5.23 28.39
C LEU A 267 10.60 -4.93 28.23
N LEU A 268 11.39 -5.14 29.28
CA LEU A 268 12.81 -4.81 29.26
C LEU A 268 13.52 -5.76 28.28
N ASP A 269 14.15 -5.18 27.28
CA ASP A 269 14.87 -5.88 26.21
C ASP A 269 14.03 -6.83 25.33
N ALA A 270 12.71 -6.84 25.51
CA ALA A 270 11.81 -7.76 24.86
C ALA A 270 11.47 -7.35 23.43
N ASP A 271 11.46 -8.32 22.52
CA ASP A 271 11.08 -8.12 21.13
C ASP A 271 9.60 -7.68 21.02
N PRO A 272 9.28 -6.49 20.45
CA PRO A 272 7.90 -5.97 20.42
C PRO A 272 6.87 -6.92 19.81
N ARG A 273 7.25 -7.75 18.83
CA ARG A 273 6.41 -8.83 18.29
C ARG A 273 6.03 -9.83 19.36
N HIS A 274 7.01 -10.32 20.10
CA HIS A 274 6.79 -11.30 21.15
C HIS A 274 5.84 -10.76 22.22
N VAL A 275 6.06 -9.52 22.68
CA VAL A 275 5.19 -8.83 23.62
C VAL A 275 3.76 -8.70 23.05
N LEU A 276 3.63 -8.24 21.82
CA LEU A 276 2.31 -8.02 21.19
C LEU A 276 1.57 -9.34 20.91
N GLU A 277 2.29 -10.42 20.63
CA GLU A 277 1.71 -11.77 20.49
C GLU A 277 1.22 -12.35 21.82
N GLU A 278 1.91 -12.06 22.94
CA GLU A 278 1.45 -12.42 24.29
C GLU A 278 0.20 -11.64 24.68
N VAL A 279 0.19 -10.34 24.37
CA VAL A 279 -0.87 -9.40 24.75
C VAL A 279 -2.13 -9.55 23.88
N PHE A 280 -1.94 -9.83 22.59
CA PHE A 280 -3.03 -10.00 21.62
C PHE A 280 -2.98 -11.40 20.98
N PRO A 281 -3.14 -12.48 21.76
CA PRO A 281 -2.94 -13.84 21.28
C PRO A 281 -3.95 -14.17 20.18
N GLY A 282 -3.43 -14.64 19.04
CA GLY A 282 -4.23 -15.02 17.86
C GLY A 282 -4.91 -13.87 17.14
N ARG A 283 -4.59 -12.60 17.47
CA ARG A 283 -5.18 -11.42 16.82
C ARG A 283 -4.20 -10.73 15.90
N PHE A 284 -4.73 -10.12 14.85
CA PHE A 284 -3.97 -9.19 14.03
C PHE A 284 -3.79 -7.86 14.75
N TYR A 285 -2.63 -7.24 14.58
CA TYR A 285 -2.38 -5.88 15.06
C TYR A 285 -1.62 -5.06 14.02
N ALA A 286 -1.86 -3.75 14.01
CA ALA A 286 -1.15 -2.76 13.21
C ALA A 286 -1.08 -1.46 14.01
N LEU A 287 -0.03 -1.34 14.83
CA LEU A 287 0.12 -0.29 15.82
C LEU A 287 1.06 0.81 15.34
N ASP A 288 0.68 2.05 15.62
CA ASP A 288 1.59 3.18 15.50
C ASP A 288 2.76 3.02 16.50
N PRO A 289 4.03 3.05 16.03
CA PRO A 289 5.19 2.83 16.89
C PRO A 289 5.27 3.83 18.04
N TYR A 290 4.98 5.11 17.79
CA TYR A 290 5.04 6.14 18.83
C TYR A 290 4.05 5.86 19.96
N SER A 291 2.83 5.52 19.59
CA SER A 291 1.76 5.15 20.52
C SER A 291 2.15 3.92 21.35
N TYR A 292 2.64 2.86 20.71
CA TYR A 292 3.10 1.65 21.40
C TYR A 292 4.24 1.92 22.39
N PHE A 293 5.33 2.56 21.94
CA PHE A 293 6.51 2.78 22.78
C PHE A 293 6.30 3.82 23.89
N SER A 294 5.38 4.77 23.69
CA SER A 294 4.92 5.68 24.75
C SER A 294 4.24 4.93 25.89
N VAL A 295 3.31 4.02 25.56
CA VAL A 295 2.61 3.18 26.53
C VAL A 295 3.56 2.20 27.21
N ALA A 296 4.47 1.57 26.46
CA ALA A 296 5.49 0.68 27.00
C ALA A 296 6.40 1.42 28.00
N SER A 297 6.80 2.66 27.71
CA SER A 297 7.57 3.49 28.64
C SER A 297 6.79 3.76 29.92
N TYR A 298 5.48 4.05 29.83
CA TYR A 298 4.65 4.29 31.00
C TYR A 298 4.52 3.04 31.88
N ALA A 299 4.26 1.87 31.28
CA ALA A 299 4.17 0.60 31.98
C ALA A 299 5.50 0.26 32.70
N LEU A 300 6.63 0.44 32.01
CA LEU A 300 7.96 0.21 32.57
C LEU A 300 8.26 1.14 33.76
N ASN A 301 7.94 2.43 33.63
CA ASN A 301 8.10 3.42 34.70
C ASN A 301 7.27 3.08 35.94
N SER A 302 6.01 2.67 35.74
CA SER A 302 5.10 2.27 36.81
C SER A 302 5.66 1.07 37.58
N ARG A 303 6.18 0.06 36.87
CA ARG A 303 6.83 -1.11 37.50
C ARG A 303 8.10 -0.75 38.26
N VAL A 304 9.01 0.03 37.67
CA VAL A 304 10.24 0.44 38.35
C VAL A 304 9.92 1.22 39.62
N THR A 305 8.91 2.07 39.58
CA THR A 305 8.45 2.85 40.75
C THR A 305 7.89 1.93 41.84
N ALA A 306 7.03 0.98 41.48
CA ALA A 306 6.48 0.00 42.41
C ALA A 306 7.57 -0.88 43.05
N GLN A 307 8.54 -1.34 42.25
CA GLN A 307 9.69 -2.12 42.76
C GLN A 307 10.58 -1.30 43.70
N ARG A 308 10.82 -0.02 43.41
CA ARG A 308 11.58 0.87 44.30
C ARG A 308 10.86 1.03 45.64
N LEU A 309 9.55 1.26 45.63
CA LEU A 309 8.73 1.32 46.85
C LEU A 309 8.82 0.03 47.66
N ALA A 310 8.57 -1.11 47.03
CA ALA A 310 8.56 -2.42 47.70
C ALA A 310 9.93 -2.77 48.32
N ARG A 311 11.03 -2.31 47.72
CA ARG A 311 12.40 -2.58 48.18
C ARG A 311 12.97 -1.50 49.10
N GLY A 312 12.17 -0.51 49.51
CA GLY A 312 12.63 0.62 50.32
C GLY A 312 13.78 1.36 49.65
N ARG A 313 13.64 1.67 48.36
CA ARG A 313 14.59 2.45 47.57
C ARG A 313 14.00 3.82 47.23
N CYS A 314 14.88 4.81 47.12
CA CYS A 314 14.57 6.16 46.71
C CYS A 314 13.83 6.14 45.37
N LEU A 315 12.67 6.78 45.32
CA LEU A 315 11.86 6.85 44.10
C LEU A 315 12.59 7.54 42.94
N LEU A 316 13.48 8.50 43.24
CA LEU A 316 14.19 9.28 42.23
C LEU A 316 15.42 8.56 41.68
N CYS A 317 16.39 8.25 42.54
CA CYS A 317 17.68 7.70 42.12
C CYS A 317 17.82 6.18 42.31
N GLY A 318 16.85 5.51 42.94
CA GLY A 318 16.92 4.07 43.22
C GLY A 318 17.87 3.65 44.35
N THR A 319 18.57 4.58 45.01
CA THR A 319 19.43 4.30 46.18
C THR A 319 18.61 3.78 47.36
N SER A 320 19.12 2.82 48.14
CA SER A 320 18.41 2.30 49.32
C SER A 320 18.08 3.42 50.33
N THR A 321 16.83 3.46 50.80
CA THR A 321 16.32 4.36 51.86
C THR A 321 15.88 3.60 53.11
N LEU A 322 16.14 2.29 53.18
CA LEU A 322 15.76 1.43 54.32
C LEU A 322 16.25 1.96 55.68
N LYS A 323 17.39 2.65 55.72
CA LYS A 323 17.94 3.26 56.95
C LYS A 323 17.36 4.64 57.28
N GLU A 324 16.69 5.27 56.32
CA GLU A 324 16.20 6.64 56.42
C GLU A 324 14.68 6.72 56.69
N GLY A 325 13.94 5.62 56.47
CA GLY A 325 12.49 5.57 56.67
C GLY A 325 11.68 6.43 55.69
N SER A 326 12.34 7.02 54.70
CA SER A 326 11.78 7.97 53.73
C SER A 326 11.62 7.34 52.35
N ARG A 327 10.72 7.91 51.54
CA ARG A 327 10.55 7.53 50.11
C ARG A 327 11.63 8.12 49.19
N LEU A 328 12.38 9.10 49.68
CA LEU A 328 13.44 9.82 48.98
C LEU A 328 14.72 9.77 49.81
N CYS A 329 15.87 9.52 49.18
CA CYS A 329 17.14 9.59 49.89
C CYS A 329 17.49 11.05 50.23
N ARG A 330 18.27 11.26 51.28
CA ARG A 330 18.70 12.61 51.72
C ARG A 330 19.25 13.48 50.59
N SER A 331 20.12 12.94 49.74
CA SER A 331 20.70 13.68 48.60
C SER A 331 19.63 14.15 47.61
N CYS A 332 18.67 13.29 47.27
CA CYS A 332 17.58 13.66 46.35
C CYS A 332 16.61 14.67 46.99
N PHE A 333 16.33 14.53 48.29
CA PHE A 333 15.49 15.46 49.03
C PHE A 333 16.09 16.87 49.08
N SER A 334 17.38 16.98 49.43
CA SER A 334 18.09 18.26 49.47
C SER A 334 18.15 18.95 48.11
N ASN A 335 18.38 18.18 47.04
CA ASN A 335 18.41 18.72 45.66
C ASN A 335 17.05 19.24 45.19
N LEU A 336 15.94 18.62 45.63
CA LEU A 336 14.60 19.12 45.34
C LEU A 336 14.32 20.42 46.09
N ALA A 337 14.66 20.49 47.38
CA ALA A 337 14.43 21.67 48.22
C ALA A 337 15.18 22.92 47.71
N GLN A 338 16.37 22.73 47.12
CA GLN A 338 17.16 23.82 46.53
C GLN A 338 16.61 24.34 45.19
N LYS A 339 15.83 23.54 44.45
CA LYS A 339 15.23 23.95 43.17
C LYS A 339 13.87 24.64 43.31
N SER A 340 13.28 24.61 44.51
CA SER A 340 12.02 25.28 44.84
C SER A 340 12.19 26.68 45.44
N GLN A 341 13.43 27.15 45.57
CA GLN A 341 13.82 28.53 45.90
C GLN A 341 14.31 29.22 44.63
#